data_AF-A0A3D0PDC5-F1
#
_entry.id   AF-A0A3D0PDC5-F1
#
_cell.length_a   1.000
_cell.length_b   1.000
_cell.length_c   1.000
_cell.angle_alpha   90.00
_cell.angle_beta   90.00
_cell.angle_gamma   90.00
#
_symmetry.space_group_name_H-M   'P 1'
#
loop_
_entity.id
_entity.type
_entity.pdbx_description
1 polymer ?
#
loop_
_entity_poly.entity_id
_entity_poly.type
_entity_poly.pdbx_seq_one_letter_code
_entity_poly.pdbx_strand_id
1 'polypeptide(L)'
;VVDHRAPGTGNLSLPQARRIDVRPWGATTTILEQQAQRLGVVLPKPLACAALGAIVMQTQGLRSASTTPQDRQSAARLARRAGIQQAQLLTSFDLQER
;
A
#
# COMPACT_ATOMS: atom_id res chain seq x y z
N VAL A 1 13.80 1.15 6.90
CA VAL A 1 12.42 0.92 7.36
C VAL A 1 11.47 1.59 6.38
N VAL A 2 10.42 0.88 5.94
CA VAL A 2 9.31 1.46 5.20
C VAL A 2 8.05 1.13 5.99
N ASP A 3 7.36 2.14 6.50
CA ASP A 3 6.17 1.95 7.35
C ASP A 3 5.18 3.10 7.12
N HIS A 4 3.95 2.92 7.56
CA HIS A 4 2.87 3.89 7.45
C HIS A 4 2.19 4.19 8.80
N ARG A 5 2.60 3.48 9.86
CA ARG A 5 2.09 3.67 11.21
C ARG A 5 2.81 4.82 11.91
N ALA A 6 2.13 5.44 12.86
CA ALA A 6 2.76 6.36 13.78
C ALA A 6 3.88 5.63 14.54
N PRO A 7 5.04 6.27 14.77
CA PRO A 7 6.02 5.73 15.71
C PRO A 7 5.34 5.60 17.08
N GLY A 8 5.47 4.43 17.70
CA GLY A 8 4.93 4.20 19.05
C GLY A 8 5.64 5.08 20.09
N THR A 9 5.31 4.89 21.36
CA THR A 9 5.91 5.61 22.49
C THR A 9 7.38 5.26 22.77
N GLY A 10 7.95 4.32 22.01
CA GLY A 10 9.35 3.89 22.16
C GLY A 10 10.31 4.72 21.30
N ASN A 11 11.50 4.99 21.84
CA ASN A 11 12.58 5.61 21.08
C ASN A 11 13.09 4.65 19.98
N LEU A 12 13.07 5.10 18.72
CA LEU A 12 13.73 4.40 17.62
C LEU A 12 15.25 4.58 17.75
N SER A 13 15.92 3.60 18.38
CA SER A 13 17.39 3.58 18.50
C SER A 13 18.00 2.77 17.35
N LEU A 14 18.82 3.43 16.53
CA LEU A 14 19.53 2.80 15.43
C LEU A 14 21.05 2.86 15.69
N PRO A 15 21.77 1.72 15.71
CA PRO A 15 23.21 1.70 16.00
C PRO A 15 24.07 2.30 14.89
N GLN A 16 23.48 2.66 13.75
CA GLN A 16 24.14 3.25 12.59
C GLN A 16 23.10 3.88 11.66
N ALA A 17 23.55 4.72 10.72
CA ALA A 17 22.69 5.36 9.73
C ALA A 17 21.90 4.32 8.91
N ARG A 18 20.60 4.57 8.75
CA ARG A 18 19.67 3.73 7.97
C ARG A 18 18.67 4.61 7.24
N ARG A 19 18.22 4.15 6.07
CA ARG A 19 17.11 4.78 5.35
C ARG A 19 15.79 4.44 6.03
N ILE A 20 15.03 5.47 6.39
CA ILE A 20 13.67 5.38 6.93
C ILE A 20 12.76 6.17 6.00
N ASP A 21 11.69 5.54 5.51
CA ASP A 21 10.63 6.19 4.72
C ASP A 21 9.29 5.86 5.41
N VAL A 22 8.80 6.81 6.21
CA VAL A 22 7.50 6.70 6.88
C VAL A 22 6.57 7.73 6.28
N ARG A 23 5.39 7.29 5.84
CA ARG A 23 4.39 8.18 5.22
C ARG A 23 3.02 7.97 5.83
N PRO A 24 2.23 9.05 6.00
CA PRO A 24 0.90 8.97 6.59
C PRO A 24 -0.12 8.47 5.54
N TRP A 25 0.09 7.27 5.00
CA TRP A 25 -0.77 6.63 4.00
C TRP A 25 -1.43 5.38 4.55
N GLY A 26 -2.48 4.90 3.87
CA GLY A 26 -3.28 3.77 4.32
C GLY A 26 -2.54 2.44 4.28
N ALA A 27 -1.47 2.31 3.49
CA ALA A 27 -0.71 1.08 3.35
C ALA A 27 0.79 1.29 3.08
N THR A 28 1.62 0.39 3.62
CA THR A 28 3.07 0.34 3.30
C THR A 28 3.32 0.05 1.82
N THR A 29 2.48 -0.77 1.19
CA THR A 29 2.60 -1.12 -0.24
C THR A 29 2.30 0.07 -1.16
N THR A 30 1.56 1.08 -0.71
CA THR A 30 1.43 2.36 -1.40
C THR A 30 2.78 3.08 -1.49
N ILE A 31 3.59 3.03 -0.42
CA ILE A 31 4.93 3.61 -0.40
C ILE A 31 5.86 2.85 -1.36
N LEU A 32 5.80 1.51 -1.32
CA LEU A 32 6.62 0.66 -2.19
C LEU A 32 6.27 0.83 -3.67
N GLU A 33 4.99 0.89 -4.03
CA GLU A 33 4.56 1.14 -5.42
C GLU A 33 5.05 2.50 -5.91
N GLN A 34 4.92 3.54 -5.09
CA GLN A 34 5.40 4.86 -5.47
C GLN A 34 6.93 4.93 -5.60
N GLN A 35 7.69 4.21 -4.75
CA GLN A 35 9.13 4.10 -4.91
C GLN A 35 9.51 3.34 -6.19
N ALA A 36 8.82 2.25 -6.51
CA ALA A 36 9.03 1.52 -7.76
C ALA A 36 8.84 2.44 -8.98
N GLN A 37 7.78 3.26 -9.00
CA GLN A 37 7.56 4.26 -10.05
C GLN A 37 8.69 5.27 -10.17
N ARG A 38 9.12 5.86 -9.05
CA ARG A 38 10.21 6.84 -9.04
C ARG A 38 11.51 6.26 -9.60
N LEU A 39 11.73 4.97 -9.41
CA LEU A 39 12.91 4.26 -9.88
C LEU A 39 12.75 3.67 -11.29
N GLY A 40 11.61 3.87 -11.95
CA GLY A 40 11.32 3.27 -13.26
C GLY A 40 11.14 1.75 -13.21
N VAL A 41 10.90 1.17 -12.03
CA VAL A 41 10.69 -0.27 -11.84
C VAL A 41 9.23 -0.61 -12.07
N VAL A 42 8.99 -1.49 -13.03
CA VAL A 42 7.66 -2.03 -13.30
C VAL A 42 7.46 -3.29 -12.46
N LEU A 43 6.47 -3.27 -11.56
CA LEU A 43 6.11 -4.46 -10.77
C LEU A 43 5.55 -5.55 -11.70
N PRO A 44 6.10 -6.77 -11.68
CA PRO A 44 5.52 -7.93 -12.35
C PRO A 44 4.08 -8.18 -11.91
N LYS A 45 3.25 -8.78 -12.78
CA LYS A 45 1.83 -9.04 -12.54
C LYS A 45 1.54 -9.68 -11.17
N PRO A 46 2.27 -10.73 -10.71
CA PRO A 46 2.04 -11.32 -9.39
C PRO A 46 2.32 -10.36 -8.23
N LEU A 47 3.40 -9.58 -8.31
CA LEU A 47 3.74 -8.59 -7.28
C LEU A 47 2.76 -7.41 -7.27
N ALA A 48 2.26 -7.01 -8.44
CA ALA A 48 1.22 -6.00 -8.53
C ALA A 48 -0.08 -6.46 -7.87
N CYS A 49 -0.46 -7.73 -8.07
CA CYS A 49 -1.62 -8.34 -7.41
C CYS A 49 -1.44 -8.40 -5.89
N ALA A 50 -0.28 -8.86 -5.41
CA ALA A 50 0.01 -8.91 -3.98
C ALA A 50 0.01 -7.51 -3.33
N ALA A 51 0.64 -6.53 -3.98
CA ALA A 51 0.66 -5.15 -3.50
C ALA A 51 -0.74 -4.55 -3.44
N LEU A 52 -1.58 -4.82 -4.46
CA LEU A 52 -2.98 -4.40 -4.48
C LEU A 52 -3.77 -5.03 -3.33
N GLY A 53 -3.64 -6.34 -3.12
CA GLY A 53 -4.31 -7.04 -2.01
C GLY A 53 -3.94 -6.45 -0.66
N ALA A 54 -2.67 -6.09 -0.45
CA ALA A 54 -2.23 -5.43 0.77
C ALA A 54 -2.85 -4.04 0.95
N ILE A 55 -2.93 -3.21 -0.12
CA ILE A 55 -3.61 -1.91 -0.04
C ILE A 55 -5.08 -2.11 0.33
N VAL A 56 -5.79 -3.01 -0.37
CA VAL A 56 -7.21 -3.29 -0.14
C VAL A 56 -7.45 -3.76 1.29
N MET A 57 -6.64 -4.68 1.81
CA MET A 57 -6.74 -5.17 3.18
C MET A 57 -6.53 -4.05 4.20
N GLN A 58 -5.42 -3.31 4.12
CA GLN A 58 -5.05 -2.30 5.12
C GLN A 58 -5.97 -1.08 5.11
N THR A 59 -6.58 -0.79 3.96
CA THR A 59 -7.54 0.31 3.79
C THR A 59 -9.00 -0.11 3.94
N GLN A 60 -9.28 -1.37 4.27
CA GLN A 60 -10.63 -1.94 4.34
C GLN A 60 -11.43 -1.66 3.06
N GLY A 61 -10.89 -2.07 1.91
CA GLY A 61 -11.51 -1.81 0.61
C GLY A 61 -11.51 -0.34 0.23
N LEU A 62 -10.49 0.44 0.62
CA LEU A 62 -10.39 1.89 0.41
C LEU A 62 -11.43 2.75 1.16
N ARG A 63 -12.05 2.19 2.22
CA ARG A 63 -13.12 2.84 3.02
C ARG A 63 -12.64 3.35 4.38
N SER A 64 -11.52 2.84 4.89
CA SER A 64 -10.96 3.26 6.19
C SER A 64 -10.67 4.76 6.21
N ALA A 65 -10.79 5.39 7.39
CA ALA A 65 -10.42 6.79 7.63
C ALA A 65 -8.94 7.09 7.33
N SER A 66 -8.06 6.08 7.39
CA SER A 66 -6.65 6.21 7.02
C SER A 66 -6.40 6.15 5.50
N THR A 67 -7.42 5.90 4.68
CA THR A 67 -7.28 5.77 3.22
C THR A 67 -7.07 7.13 2.56
N THR A 68 -5.93 7.28 1.90
CA THR A 68 -5.51 8.53 1.24
C THR A 68 -5.71 8.49 -0.28
N PRO A 69 -5.62 9.65 -0.98
CA PRO A 69 -5.63 9.67 -2.44
C PRO A 69 -4.51 8.81 -3.06
N GLN A 70 -3.36 8.70 -2.40
CA GLN A 70 -2.21 7.92 -2.87
C GLN A 70 -2.53 6.42 -2.87
N ASP A 71 -3.25 5.92 -1.87
CA ASP A 71 -3.69 4.53 -1.81
C ASP A 71 -4.63 4.22 -2.99
N ARG A 72 -5.60 5.10 -3.26
CA ARG A 72 -6.57 4.95 -4.36
C ARG A 72 -5.87 4.94 -5.73
N GLN A 73 -4.93 5.87 -5.93
CA GLN A 73 -4.18 5.96 -7.18
C GLN A 73 -3.27 4.75 -7.39
N SER A 74 -2.59 4.29 -6.33
CA SER A 74 -1.71 3.11 -6.38
C SER A 74 -2.53 1.85 -6.65
N ALA A 75 -3.66 1.67 -5.95
CA ALA A 75 -4.58 0.57 -6.19
C ALA A 75 -5.08 0.53 -7.65
N ALA A 76 -5.48 1.68 -8.22
CA ALA A 76 -5.92 1.74 -9.61
C ALA A 76 -4.83 1.32 -10.61
N ARG A 77 -3.57 1.73 -10.39
CA ARG A 77 -2.45 1.35 -11.26
C ARG A 77 -2.09 -0.13 -11.11
N LEU A 78 -2.06 -0.62 -9.88
CA LEU A 78 -1.77 -2.01 -9.57
C LEU A 78 -2.86 -2.95 -10.10
N ALA A 79 -4.13 -2.58 -10.01
CA ALA A 79 -5.24 -3.35 -10.60
C ALA A 79 -5.10 -3.49 -12.12
N ARG A 80 -4.79 -2.40 -12.83
CA ARG A 80 -4.49 -2.45 -14.26
C ARG A 80 -3.30 -3.36 -14.55
N ARG A 81 -2.22 -3.25 -13.77
CA ARG A 81 -1.03 -4.10 -13.93
C ARG A 81 -1.30 -5.58 -13.62
N ALA A 82 -2.16 -5.86 -12.65
CA ALA A 82 -2.60 -7.20 -12.27
C ALA A 82 -3.60 -7.80 -13.28
N GLY A 83 -4.10 -7.02 -14.25
CA GLY A 83 -5.12 -7.45 -15.20
C GLY A 83 -6.52 -7.59 -14.58
N ILE A 84 -6.79 -6.89 -13.46
CA ILE A 84 -8.09 -6.91 -12.79
C ILE A 84 -8.94 -5.80 -13.40
N GLN A 85 -9.88 -6.18 -14.27
CA GLN A 85 -10.74 -5.25 -15.01
C GLN A 85 -11.84 -4.60 -14.14
N GLN A 86 -12.23 -5.25 -13.05
CA GLN A 86 -13.30 -4.80 -12.14
C GLN A 86 -12.73 -4.37 -10.79
N ALA A 87 -11.77 -3.44 -10.79
CA ALA A 87 -11.14 -2.95 -9.55
C ALA A 87 -12.16 -2.38 -8.53
N GLN A 88 -13.33 -1.94 -9.00
CA GLN A 88 -14.45 -1.51 -8.15
C GLN A 88 -14.95 -2.63 -7.21
N LEU A 89 -14.86 -3.90 -7.60
CA LEU A 89 -15.23 -5.03 -6.73
C LEU A 89 -14.33 -5.15 -5.50
N LEU A 90 -13.09 -4.66 -5.57
CA LEU A 90 -12.19 -4.65 -4.41
C LEU A 90 -12.62 -3.66 -3.35
N THR A 91 -13.49 -2.71 -3.69
CA THR A 91 -14.08 -1.75 -2.75
C THR A 91 -15.42 -2.22 -2.21
N SER A 92 -15.98 -3.33 -2.70
CA SER A 92 -17.21 -3.95 -2.21
C SER A 92 -16.97 -5.29 -1.51
N PHE A 93 -15.71 -5.72 -1.40
CA PHE A 93 -15.33 -6.93 -0.68
C PHE A 93 -15.38 -6.65 0.83
N ASP A 94 -16.48 -7.04 1.48
CA ASP A 94 -16.49 -7.20 2.93
C ASP A 94 -15.70 -8.46 3.27
N LEU A 95 -14.53 -8.29 3.89
CA LEU A 95 -13.79 -9.38 4.53
C LEU A 95 -14.31 -9.64 5.96
N GLN A 96 -15.58 -9.33 6.22
CA GLN A 96 -16.20 -9.76 7.47
C GLN A 96 -16.45 -11.28 7.39
N GLU A 97 -15.80 -11.98 8.32
CA GLU A 97 -15.95 -13.39 8.68
C GLU A 97 -15.21 -14.40 7.81
N ARG A 98 -13.93 -14.62 8.17
CA ARG A 98 -13.38 -15.95 8.44
C ARG A 98 -12.33 -15.89 9.54
#